data_AF-A0A7S0WB73-F1
#
_entry.id   AF-A0A7S0WB73-F1
#
_cell.length_a   1.000
_cell.length_b   1.000
_cell.length_c   1.000
_cell.angle_alpha   90.00
_cell.angle_beta   90.00
_cell.angle_gamma   90.00
#
_symmetry.space_group_name_H-M   'P 1'
#
loop_
_entity.id
_entity.type
_entity.pdbx_description
1 polymer ?
#
loop_
_entity_poly.entity_id
_entity_poly.type
_entity_poly.pdbx_seq_one_letter_code
_entity_poly.pdbx_strand_id
1 'polypeptide(L)'
;TSYERFLVDSPLIEVSPGAGTPSVGYGAFHQQYRIDGELIAVGVIDVLPTGLSSKYFFWDPAYAHLSLGKLSALKEIEWVLNEAEKSKSPEFAYYYMGFYIHNCQKMRYKAEYSPSEILCPVTHRWVKVDDPDVRRRLDAGDTRLTNEDAIELERCAPSDALVGL
;
A
#
# COMPACT_ATOMS: atom_id res chain seq x y z
N THR A 1 22.55 -10.66 13.72
CA THR A 1 22.95 -10.84 12.30
C THR A 1 21.79 -11.22 11.37
N SER A 2 20.52 -11.30 11.83
CA SER A 2 19.36 -11.45 10.91
C SER A 2 18.82 -10.13 10.37
N TYR A 3 19.00 -9.02 11.10
CA TYR A 3 18.45 -7.70 10.75
C TYR A 3 19.19 -7.04 9.56
N GLU A 4 20.51 -7.22 9.45
CA GLU A 4 21.29 -6.76 8.28
C GLU A 4 20.76 -7.38 6.98
N ARG A 5 20.39 -8.67 7.03
CA ARG A 5 19.92 -9.43 5.86
C ARG A 5 18.53 -9.05 5.33
N PHE A 6 17.76 -8.23 6.03
CA PHE A 6 16.42 -7.81 5.61
C PHE A 6 16.38 -6.33 5.23
N LEU A 7 17.15 -5.48 5.92
CA LEU A 7 17.20 -4.04 5.63
C LEU A 7 18.30 -3.66 4.64
N VAL A 8 19.30 -4.51 4.44
CA VAL A 8 20.41 -4.26 3.50
C VAL A 8 20.28 -5.14 2.26
N ASP A 9 20.00 -6.43 2.45
CA ASP A 9 19.80 -7.38 1.36
C ASP A 9 18.29 -7.54 1.08
N SER A 10 17.82 -6.98 -0.03
CA SER A 10 16.43 -7.18 -0.46
C SER A 10 16.32 -8.46 -1.29
N PRO A 11 15.34 -9.35 -1.01
CA PRO A 11 15.05 -10.48 -1.90
C PRO A 11 14.34 -10.03 -3.20
N LEU A 12 13.96 -8.75 -3.31
CA LEU A 12 13.35 -8.22 -4.51
C LEU A 12 14.38 -8.11 -5.62
N ILE A 13 14.00 -8.59 -6.80
CA ILE A 13 14.80 -8.45 -8.01
C ILE A 13 14.59 -7.04 -8.53
N GLU A 14 15.66 -6.24 -8.51
CA GLU A 14 15.64 -4.92 -9.12
C GLU A 14 15.54 -5.03 -10.64
N VAL A 15 14.62 -4.27 -11.23
CA VAL A 15 14.44 -4.18 -12.67
C VAL A 15 14.55 -2.73 -13.05
N SER A 16 15.54 -2.38 -13.89
CA SER A 16 15.72 -1.03 -14.39
C SER A 16 14.49 -0.53 -15.15
N PRO A 17 14.22 0.79 -15.15
CA PRO A 17 13.14 1.37 -15.93
C PRO A 17 13.21 0.98 -17.42
N GLY A 18 12.07 0.60 -17.99
CA GLY A 18 11.94 0.19 -19.38
C GLY A 18 10.48 0.17 -19.85
N ALA A 19 10.24 -0.42 -21.03
CA ALA A 19 8.88 -0.57 -21.54
C ALA A 19 8.06 -1.49 -20.61
N GLY A 20 6.91 -1.01 -20.14
CA GLY A 20 6.01 -1.78 -19.26
C GLY A 20 6.41 -1.78 -17.78
N THR A 21 7.38 -0.98 -17.36
CA THR A 21 7.70 -0.75 -15.94
C THR A 21 7.36 0.68 -15.53
N PRO A 22 7.19 0.96 -14.23
CA PRO A 22 7.19 2.32 -13.70
C PRO A 22 8.48 3.08 -14.03
N SER A 23 8.44 4.40 -13.92
CA SER A 23 9.56 5.31 -14.20
C SER A 23 10.81 5.06 -13.36
N VAL A 24 10.65 4.42 -12.20
CA VAL A 24 11.72 4.06 -11.27
C VAL A 24 12.14 2.59 -11.39
N GLY A 25 11.44 1.79 -12.21
CA GLY A 25 11.63 0.36 -12.28
C GLY A 25 10.94 -0.38 -11.12
N TYR A 26 11.37 -1.62 -10.86
CA TYR A 26 10.94 -2.41 -9.71
C TYR A 26 12.08 -2.56 -8.71
N GLY A 27 11.77 -2.62 -7.42
CA GLY A 27 12.77 -2.72 -6.36
C GLY A 27 12.34 -2.05 -5.06
N ALA A 28 13.29 -1.91 -4.14
CA ALA A 28 13.12 -1.21 -2.86
C ALA A 28 13.67 0.22 -2.96
N PHE A 29 12.93 1.19 -2.44
CA PHE A 29 13.29 2.62 -2.55
C PHE A 29 13.04 3.37 -1.25
N HIS A 30 13.77 4.49 -1.10
CA HIS A 30 13.52 5.49 -0.07
C HIS A 30 12.92 6.75 -0.68
N GLN A 31 11.66 7.05 -0.32
CA GLN A 31 11.03 8.34 -0.59
C GLN A 31 11.49 9.36 0.45
N GLN A 32 11.98 10.51 0.00
CA GLN A 32 12.49 11.57 0.87
C GLN A 32 11.54 12.78 0.84
N TYR A 33 11.13 13.24 2.02
CA TYR A 33 10.32 14.44 2.19
C TYR A 33 11.20 15.55 2.74
N ARG A 34 11.29 16.67 2.02
CA ARG A 34 12.15 17.79 2.37
C ARG A 34 11.39 19.12 2.45
N ILE A 35 11.72 19.94 3.44
CA ILE A 35 11.28 21.33 3.57
C ILE A 35 12.54 22.20 3.61
N ASP A 36 12.65 23.17 2.70
CA ASP A 36 13.82 24.06 2.59
C ASP A 36 15.18 23.33 2.52
N GLY A 37 15.16 22.13 1.92
CA GLY A 37 16.34 21.26 1.78
C GLY A 37 16.59 20.32 2.97
N GLU A 38 15.94 20.53 4.11
CA GLU A 38 16.03 19.68 5.30
C GLU A 38 15.17 18.41 5.14
N LEU A 39 15.72 17.24 5.50
CA LEU A 39 15.01 15.95 5.42
C LEU A 39 14.13 15.78 6.65
N ILE A 40 12.81 15.81 6.46
CA ILE A 40 11.83 15.78 7.56
C ILE A 40 11.12 14.43 7.69
N ALA A 41 11.08 13.61 6.65
CA ALA A 41 10.53 12.25 6.68
C ALA A 41 11.12 11.35 5.60
N VAL A 42 11.05 10.05 5.85
CA VAL A 42 11.45 9.00 4.92
C VAL A 42 10.38 7.92 4.87
N GLY A 43 9.93 7.62 3.65
CA GLY A 43 9.14 6.42 3.34
C GLY A 43 10.03 5.32 2.79
N VAL A 44 9.92 4.11 3.30
CA VAL A 44 10.52 2.90 2.75
C VAL A 44 9.43 2.17 1.98
N ILE A 45 9.62 2.04 0.67
CA ILE A 45 8.61 1.49 -0.24
C ILE A 45 9.22 0.39 -1.13
N ASP A 46 8.37 -0.55 -1.54
CA ASP A 46 8.69 -1.49 -2.61
C ASP A 46 7.81 -1.19 -3.82
N VAL A 47 8.43 -1.05 -5.00
CA VAL A 47 7.71 -0.96 -6.26
C VAL A 47 7.73 -2.34 -6.92
N LEU A 48 6.54 -2.92 -7.08
CA LEU A 48 6.31 -4.28 -7.53
C LEU A 48 5.49 -4.28 -8.83
N PRO A 49 5.44 -5.39 -9.59
CA PRO A 49 4.67 -5.46 -10.83
C PRO A 49 3.19 -5.07 -10.68
N THR A 50 2.59 -5.33 -9.53
CA THR A 50 1.17 -5.03 -9.27
C THR A 50 0.94 -3.65 -8.67
N GLY A 51 1.98 -2.94 -8.21
CA GLY A 51 1.78 -1.69 -7.49
C GLY A 51 2.90 -1.30 -6.52
N LEU A 52 2.59 -0.37 -5.62
CA LEU A 52 3.51 0.13 -4.58
C LEU A 52 3.14 -0.44 -3.21
N SER A 53 4.11 -0.93 -2.45
CA SER A 53 3.93 -1.36 -1.05
C SER A 53 4.67 -0.41 -0.11
N SER A 54 3.93 0.26 0.78
CA SER A 54 4.49 1.07 1.86
C SER A 54 4.89 0.17 3.03
N LYS A 55 6.16 0.21 3.45
CA LYS A 55 6.71 -0.63 4.52
C LYS A 55 6.87 0.13 5.83
N TYR A 56 7.66 1.19 5.78
CA TYR A 56 7.98 2.01 6.94
C TYR A 56 7.85 3.47 6.58
N PHE A 57 7.34 4.25 7.52
CA PHE A 57 7.30 5.70 7.39
C PHE A 57 7.70 6.31 8.73
N PHE A 58 8.78 7.07 8.73
CA PHE A 58 9.29 7.75 9.93
C PHE A 58 9.63 9.19 9.60
N TRP A 59 9.48 10.05 10.60
CA TRP A 59 9.57 11.49 10.43
C TRP A 59 10.14 12.15 11.68
N ASP A 60 10.63 13.37 11.50
CA ASP A 60 11.04 14.23 12.61
C ASP A 60 9.81 14.65 13.44
N PRO A 61 9.77 14.33 14.75
CA PRO A 61 8.66 14.68 15.64
C PRO A 61 8.29 16.17 15.67
N ALA A 62 9.21 17.09 15.35
CA ALA A 62 8.91 18.52 15.23
C ALA A 62 7.80 18.81 14.21
N TYR A 63 7.66 17.94 13.20
CA TYR A 63 6.70 18.05 12.11
C TYR A 63 5.46 17.16 12.30
N ALA A 64 5.24 16.58 13.48
CA ALA A 64 4.10 15.68 13.75
C ALA A 64 2.73 16.32 13.47
N HIS A 65 2.62 17.64 13.61
CA HIS A 65 1.41 18.41 13.32
C HIS A 65 1.00 18.38 11.84
N LEU A 66 1.90 18.02 10.92
CA LEU A 66 1.63 17.93 9.49
C LEU A 66 0.97 16.61 9.06
N SER A 67 0.80 15.64 9.97
CA SER A 67 0.21 14.33 9.65
C SER A 67 0.90 13.64 8.46
N LEU A 68 2.22 13.65 8.44
CA LEU A 68 3.04 13.25 7.30
C LEU A 68 2.76 11.83 6.77
N GLY A 69 2.30 10.90 7.62
CA GLY A 69 1.88 9.57 7.17
C GLY A 69 0.65 9.60 6.25
N LYS A 70 -0.36 10.45 6.52
CA LYS A 70 -1.52 10.63 5.64
C LYS A 70 -1.12 11.32 4.33
N LEU A 71 -0.19 12.28 4.40
CA LEU A 71 0.37 12.93 3.22
C LEU A 71 1.11 11.93 2.33
N SER A 72 1.94 11.06 2.92
CA SER A 72 2.67 10.02 2.20
C SER A 72 1.72 9.08 1.47
N ALA A 73 0.66 8.61 2.14
CA ALA A 73 -0.34 7.75 1.53
C ALA A 73 -1.02 8.43 0.31
N LEU A 74 -1.39 9.71 0.41
CA LEU A 74 -1.96 10.44 -0.73
C LEU A 74 -0.97 10.58 -1.90
N LYS A 75 0.31 10.83 -1.60
CA LYS A 75 1.37 10.94 -2.61
C LYS A 75 1.68 9.61 -3.27
N GLU A 76 1.66 8.52 -2.52
CA GLU A 76 1.84 7.16 -3.01
C GLU A 76 0.66 6.75 -3.91
N ILE A 77 -0.59 7.06 -3.54
CA ILE A 77 -1.78 6.84 -4.38
C ILE A 77 -1.67 7.63 -5.69
N GLU A 78 -1.38 8.93 -5.61
CA GLU A 78 -1.19 9.80 -6.79
C GLU A 78 -0.09 9.24 -7.71
N TRP A 79 1.01 8.77 -7.13
CA TRP A 79 2.11 8.20 -7.90
C TRP A 79 1.71 6.90 -8.60
N VAL A 80 1.02 5.98 -7.90
CA VAL A 80 0.56 4.72 -8.51
C VAL A 80 -0.36 4.98 -9.70
N LEU A 81 -1.33 5.89 -9.56
CA LEU A 81 -2.25 6.28 -10.63
C LEU A 81 -1.49 6.81 -11.85
N ASN A 82 -0.54 7.71 -11.64
CA ASN A 82 0.26 8.29 -12.73
C ASN A 82 1.14 7.25 -13.43
N GLU A 83 1.73 6.32 -12.69
CA GLU A 83 2.60 5.30 -13.28
C GLU A 83 1.82 4.19 -13.99
N ALA A 84 0.62 3.86 -13.52
CA ALA A 84 -0.30 2.96 -14.22
C ALA A 84 -0.62 3.49 -15.63
N GLU A 85 -0.93 4.79 -15.73
CA GLU A 85 -1.23 5.45 -17.01
C GLU A 85 0.00 5.49 -17.94
N LYS A 86 1.17 5.90 -17.42
CA LYS A 86 2.39 6.05 -18.23
C LYS A 86 2.97 4.72 -18.71
N SER A 87 3.06 3.74 -17.81
CA SER A 87 3.67 2.44 -18.12
C SER A 87 2.78 1.59 -19.03
N LYS A 88 1.50 1.95 -19.16
CA LYS A 88 0.46 1.14 -19.80
C LYS A 88 0.44 -0.29 -19.27
N SER A 89 0.86 -0.48 -18.03
CA SER A 89 0.81 -1.75 -17.32
C SER A 89 -0.55 -1.84 -16.63
N PRO A 90 -1.52 -2.59 -17.17
CA PRO A 90 -2.81 -2.75 -16.51
C PRO A 90 -2.70 -3.46 -15.17
N GLU A 91 -1.57 -4.13 -14.90
CA GLU A 91 -1.33 -4.86 -13.67
C GLU A 91 -0.86 -3.93 -12.53
N PHE A 92 -0.23 -2.80 -12.86
CA PHE A 92 0.28 -1.83 -11.88
C PHE A 92 -0.86 -0.92 -11.39
N ALA A 93 -1.71 -1.43 -10.51
CA ALA A 93 -2.95 -0.76 -10.11
C ALA A 93 -3.17 -0.71 -8.59
N TYR A 94 -2.25 -1.22 -7.78
CA TYR A 94 -2.46 -1.36 -6.34
C TYR A 94 -1.54 -0.47 -5.50
N TYR A 95 -2.08 0.01 -4.39
CA TYR A 95 -1.30 0.64 -3.32
C TYR A 95 -1.50 -0.14 -2.02
N TYR A 96 -0.47 -0.84 -1.56
CA TYR A 96 -0.52 -1.63 -0.33
C TYR A 96 0.00 -0.80 0.85
N MET A 97 -0.88 -0.45 1.79
CA MET A 97 -0.51 0.24 3.04
C MET A 97 -0.01 -0.71 4.14
N GLY A 98 0.01 -2.02 3.85
CA GLY A 98 0.34 -3.08 4.79
C GLY A 98 -0.69 -3.21 5.91
N PHE A 99 -0.42 -4.10 6.87
CA PHE A 99 -1.37 -4.60 7.86
C PHE A 99 -2.36 -3.58 8.43
N TYR A 100 -3.62 -4.00 8.47
CA TYR A 100 -4.71 -3.30 9.13
C TYR A 100 -5.29 -4.11 10.29
N ILE A 101 -5.34 -3.48 11.46
CA ILE A 101 -6.01 -4.00 12.65
C ILE A 101 -7.17 -3.05 12.96
N HIS A 102 -8.40 -3.52 12.76
CA HIS A 102 -9.61 -2.70 12.84
C HIS A 102 -9.74 -1.91 14.16
N ASN A 103 -9.43 -2.56 15.28
CA ASN A 103 -9.50 -1.96 16.61
C ASN A 103 -8.29 -1.11 17.01
N CYS A 104 -7.28 -0.97 16.14
CA CYS A 104 -6.10 -0.13 16.40
C CYS A 104 -6.35 1.30 15.91
N GLN A 105 -6.46 2.25 16.85
CA GLN A 105 -6.71 3.67 16.52
C GLN A 105 -5.69 4.24 15.53
N LYS A 106 -4.41 3.82 15.63
CA LYS A 106 -3.33 4.28 14.74
C LYS A 106 -3.47 3.77 13.30
N MET A 107 -4.26 2.74 13.07
CA MET A 107 -4.47 2.13 11.75
C MET A 107 -5.81 2.49 11.12
N ARG A 108 -6.75 3.07 11.88
CA ARG A 108 -8.11 3.43 11.40
C ARG A 108 -8.10 4.25 10.11
N TYR A 109 -7.12 5.15 9.98
CA TYR A 109 -7.01 6.02 8.79
C TYR A 109 -6.86 5.27 7.48
N LYS A 110 -6.30 4.04 7.51
CA LYS A 110 -6.11 3.21 6.33
C LYS A 110 -7.43 2.87 5.64
N ALA A 111 -8.49 2.64 6.41
CA ALA A 111 -9.83 2.36 5.90
C ALA A 111 -10.59 3.61 5.43
N GLU A 112 -10.03 4.82 5.58
CA GLU A 112 -10.64 6.07 5.10
C GLU A 112 -10.41 6.29 3.59
N TYR A 113 -9.44 5.59 2.99
CA TYR A 113 -9.17 5.67 1.54
C TYR A 113 -10.10 4.74 0.77
N SER A 114 -10.55 5.19 -0.40
CA SER A 114 -11.48 4.48 -1.25
C SER A 114 -11.10 4.63 -2.71
N PRO A 115 -11.32 3.60 -3.55
CA PRO A 115 -11.72 2.24 -3.18
C PRO A 115 -10.62 1.48 -2.39
N SER A 116 -11.01 0.68 -1.39
CA SER A 116 -10.06 -0.11 -0.57
C SER A 116 -10.55 -1.51 -0.24
N GLU A 117 -9.59 -2.42 -0.14
CA GLU A 117 -9.82 -3.83 0.14
C GLU A 117 -8.94 -4.32 1.29
N ILE A 118 -9.43 -5.33 2.01
CA ILE A 118 -8.71 -6.02 3.08
C ILE A 118 -8.69 -7.52 2.80
N LEU A 119 -7.56 -8.17 3.08
CA LEU A 119 -7.45 -9.61 2.93
C LEU A 119 -8.13 -10.32 4.12
N CYS A 120 -9.15 -11.12 3.84
CA CYS A 120 -9.75 -12.01 4.83
C CYS A 120 -8.75 -13.09 5.26
N PRO A 121 -8.37 -13.20 6.55
CA PRO A 121 -7.34 -14.12 6.99
C PRO A 121 -7.80 -15.59 6.99
N VAL A 122 -9.11 -15.85 6.90
CA VAL A 122 -9.67 -17.21 6.88
C VAL A 122 -9.83 -17.73 5.45
N THR A 123 -10.38 -16.90 4.56
CA THR A 123 -10.68 -17.32 3.17
C THR A 123 -9.61 -16.91 2.17
N HIS A 124 -8.64 -16.09 2.59
CA HIS A 124 -7.62 -15.48 1.74
C HIS A 124 -8.19 -14.72 0.53
N ARG A 125 -9.38 -14.15 0.69
CA ARG A 125 -10.01 -13.28 -0.30
C ARG A 125 -9.88 -11.82 0.07
N TRP A 126 -9.56 -11.00 -0.93
CA TRP A 126 -9.75 -9.56 -0.83
C TRP A 126 -11.24 -9.25 -0.80
N VAL A 127 -11.65 -8.43 0.16
CA VAL A 127 -13.01 -7.96 0.32
C VAL A 127 -13.01 -6.45 0.48
N LYS A 128 -14.03 -5.78 -0.06
CA LYS A 128 -14.15 -4.33 0.06
C LYS A 128 -14.37 -3.93 1.50
N VAL A 129 -13.60 -2.95 1.97
CA VAL A 129 -13.67 -2.46 3.35
C VAL A 129 -14.96 -1.70 3.62
N ASP A 130 -15.59 -1.17 2.57
CA ASP A 130 -16.86 -0.45 2.65
C ASP A 130 -18.11 -1.33 2.49
N ASP A 131 -17.95 -2.63 2.24
CA ASP A 131 -19.06 -3.57 2.22
C ASP A 131 -19.75 -3.63 3.61
N PRO A 132 -21.07 -3.47 3.70
CA PRO A 132 -21.79 -3.47 4.97
C PRO A 132 -21.63 -4.74 5.80
N ASP A 133 -21.54 -5.92 5.18
CA ASP A 133 -21.33 -7.18 5.89
C ASP A 133 -19.89 -7.28 6.42
N VAL A 134 -18.91 -6.85 5.61
CA VAL A 134 -17.50 -6.78 6.03
C VAL A 134 -17.33 -5.83 7.21
N ARG A 135 -17.92 -4.63 7.15
CA ARG A 135 -17.87 -3.66 8.26
C ARG A 135 -18.47 -4.21 9.54
N ARG A 136 -19.66 -4.80 9.46
CA ARG A 136 -20.33 -5.44 10.60
C ARG A 136 -19.46 -6.52 11.26
N ARG A 137 -18.78 -7.34 10.45
CA ARG A 137 -17.85 -8.38 10.93
C ARG A 137 -16.60 -7.80 11.58
N LEU A 138 -16.01 -6.77 10.97
CA LEU A 138 -14.86 -6.05 11.53
C LEU A 138 -15.20 -5.41 12.89
N ASP A 139 -16.35 -4.73 12.99
CA ASP A 139 -16.84 -4.11 14.22
C ASP A 139 -17.12 -5.16 15.32
N ALA A 140 -17.55 -6.37 14.92
CA ALA A 140 -17.76 -7.51 15.82
C ALA A 140 -16.45 -8.21 16.24
N GLY A 141 -15.31 -7.89 15.60
CA GLY A 141 -14.04 -8.56 15.83
C GLY A 141 -13.93 -9.95 15.19
N ASP A 142 -14.74 -10.23 14.17
CA ASP A 142 -14.73 -11.51 13.46
C ASP A 142 -13.44 -11.70 12.65
N THR A 143 -12.92 -12.92 12.63
CA THR A 143 -11.77 -13.30 11.80
C THR A 143 -12.15 -13.70 10.38
N ARG A 144 -13.40 -14.14 10.17
CA ARG A 144 -13.91 -14.49 8.84
C ARG A 144 -14.75 -13.34 8.27
N LEU A 145 -14.19 -12.64 7.28
CA LEU A 145 -14.80 -11.45 6.68
C LEU A 145 -15.73 -11.72 5.49
N THR A 146 -15.72 -12.94 4.95
CA THR A 146 -16.64 -13.38 3.89
C THR A 146 -16.99 -14.86 4.04
N ASN A 147 -18.15 -15.26 3.54
CA ASN A 147 -18.57 -16.66 3.49
C ASN A 147 -18.00 -17.38 2.27
N GLU A 148 -17.54 -16.67 1.25
CA GLU A 148 -17.00 -17.27 0.02
C GLU A 148 -15.55 -17.73 0.18
N ASP A 149 -15.29 -19.00 -0.12
CA ASP A 149 -13.94 -19.57 -0.21
C ASP A 149 -13.30 -19.19 -1.55
N ALA A 150 -11.97 -19.01 -1.66
CA ALA A 150 -11.26 -18.47 -2.83
C ALA A 150 -11.85 -18.82 -4.24
N ILE A 151 -12.10 -17.80 -5.07
CA ILE A 151 -12.30 -17.91 -6.54
C ILE A 151 -11.10 -17.22 -7.19
N GLU A 152 -10.65 -17.76 -8.34
CA GLU A 152 -9.56 -17.18 -9.15
C GLU A 152 -9.80 -15.68 -9.39
N LEU A 153 -8.75 -14.87 -9.20
CA LEU A 153 -8.76 -13.41 -9.30
C LEU A 153 -9.46 -12.93 -10.59
N GLU A 154 -10.69 -12.42 -10.46
CA GLU A 154 -11.24 -11.55 -11.50
C GLU A 154 -10.50 -10.22 -11.48
N ARG A 155 -10.02 -9.85 -12.67
CA ARG A 155 -9.04 -8.79 -12.90
C ARG A 155 -9.69 -7.42 -12.70
N CYS A 156 -9.08 -6.57 -11.89
CA CYS A 156 -9.51 -5.18 -11.74
C CYS A 156 -9.18 -4.37 -13.01
N ALA A 157 -10.03 -3.41 -13.35
CA ALA A 157 -9.78 -2.49 -14.47
C ALA A 157 -8.74 -1.43 -14.06
N PRO A 158 -7.81 -1.03 -14.95
CA PRO A 158 -6.74 -0.07 -14.62
C PRO A 158 -7.22 1.33 -14.22
N SER A 159 -8.51 1.66 -14.38
CA SER A 159 -9.08 2.96 -14.00
C SER A 159 -9.29 3.14 -12.49
N ASP A 160 -9.23 2.05 -11.71
CA ASP A 160 -9.65 2.04 -10.31
C ASP A 160 -8.50 1.60 -9.41
N ALA A 161 -7.45 2.41 -9.26
CA ALA A 161 -6.34 2.00 -8.39
C ALA A 161 -6.84 1.72 -6.96
N LEU A 162 -6.64 0.49 -6.50
CA LEU A 162 -7.19 -0.02 -5.24
C LEU A 162 -6.16 0.14 -4.13
N VAL A 163 -6.65 0.54 -2.95
CA VAL A 163 -5.84 0.59 -1.74
C VAL A 163 -5.97 -0.72 -0.95
N GLY A 164 -4.88 -1.47 -0.85
CA GLY A 164 -4.81 -2.74 -0.11
C GLY A 164 -4.37 -2.56 1.34
N LEU A 165 -5.15 -3.13 2.27
CA LEU A 165 -4.99 -3.07 3.73
C LEU A 165 -4.48 -4.38 4.35
#